data_AF-A0A7Y4C422-F1
#
_entry.id   AF-A0A7Y4C422-F1
#
_cell.length_a   1.000
_cell.length_b   1.000
_cell.length_c   1.000
_cell.angle_alpha   90.00
_cell.angle_beta   90.00
_cell.angle_gamma   90.00
#
_symmetry.space_group_name_H-M   'P 1'
#
loop_
_entity.id
_entity.type
_entity.pdbx_description
1 polymer ?
#
loop_
_entity_poly.entity_id
_entity_poly.type
_entity_poly.pdbx_seq_one_letter_code
_entity_poly.pdbx_strand_id
1 'polypeptide(L)'
;MEINMASLKEKIARKIEQSPHLTLVDLCLDFPHIGTYSFVDALMDVIEQIKPQLKSQFFLSQAEAVMTQIPAQENLNERVTLLCRQLAVIQTSNMSSRYIQATDGHRHFAGKADTVMFGDSITEWGLWGEMFPSLSIINRGIAGDTTLGMLSRIDTTLQLKPNKLFVMAGINDIAQGHHVDDIFKRYVEMLSTWKANDIEPIVQSTLYVGQRLSDWNPLVAELNRLLAQYCHESGITFVDLTEKLCPNALLPIEYSCDELHLRAAAYQQWRETIAHLLK
;
A
#
# COMPACT_ATOMS: atom_id res chain seq x y z
N MET A 1 22.93 -9.06 -0.46
CA MET A 1 24.07 -8.75 0.43
C MET A 1 23.47 -8.17 1.69
N GLU A 2 23.46 -8.91 2.81
CA GLU A 2 22.96 -8.37 4.07
C GLU A 2 23.73 -7.09 4.41
N ILE A 3 23.02 -5.98 4.55
CA ILE A 3 23.65 -4.73 4.96
C ILE A 3 24.02 -4.88 6.42
N ASN A 4 25.31 -4.82 6.71
CA ASN A 4 25.81 -4.72 8.07
C ASN A 4 25.23 -3.45 8.72
N MET A 5 24.33 -3.62 9.70
CA MET A 5 23.66 -2.51 10.38
C MET A 5 24.62 -1.53 11.05
N ALA A 6 25.77 -1.99 11.55
CA ALA A 6 26.80 -1.09 12.07
C ALA A 6 27.35 -0.17 10.97
N SER A 7 27.61 -0.74 9.78
CA SER A 7 28.08 0.03 8.62
C SER A 7 27.03 1.02 8.13
N LEU A 8 25.74 0.68 8.18
CA LEU A 8 24.66 1.59 7.81
C LEU A 8 24.61 2.79 8.76
N LYS A 9 24.61 2.55 10.08
CA LYS A 9 24.59 3.59 11.11
C LYS A 9 25.76 4.56 10.98
N GLU A 10 26.98 4.05 10.72
CA GLU A 10 28.16 4.89 10.48
C GLU A 10 28.00 5.80 9.25
N LYS A 11 27.42 5.30 8.16
CA LYS A 11 27.18 6.09 6.95
C LYS A 11 26.13 7.19 7.18
N ILE A 12 25.05 6.86 7.89
CA ILE A 12 24.02 7.83 8.27
C ILE A 12 24.63 8.95 9.14
N ALA A 13 25.41 8.58 10.16
CA ALA A 13 26.07 9.51 11.06
C ALA A 13 26.95 10.53 10.29
N ARG A 14 27.81 10.02 9.40
CA ARG A 14 28.67 10.88 8.56
C ARG A 14 27.86 11.86 7.70
N LYS A 15 26.74 11.42 7.13
CA LYS A 15 25.88 12.30 6.32
C LYS A 15 25.26 13.42 7.16
N ILE A 16 24.78 13.09 8.36
CA ILE A 16 24.20 14.06 9.31
C ILE A 16 25.23 15.11 9.78
N GLU A 17 26.49 14.71 9.93
CA GLU A 17 27.57 15.63 10.31
C GLU A 17 27.96 16.58 9.17
N GLN A 18 28.02 16.06 7.94
CA GLN A 18 28.49 16.81 6.76
C GLN A 18 27.43 17.76 6.17
N SER A 19 26.14 17.51 6.41
CA SER A 19 25.04 18.25 5.80
C SER A 19 24.17 18.98 6.84
N PRO A 20 24.31 20.31 7.01
CA PRO A 20 23.53 21.07 8.00
C PRO A 20 22.05 21.26 7.63
N HIS A 21 21.65 21.04 6.38
CA HIS A 21 20.27 21.22 5.88
C HIS A 21 19.71 19.95 5.24
N LEU A 22 19.80 18.83 5.95
CA LEU A 22 19.36 17.53 5.46
C LEU A 22 17.87 17.30 5.75
N THR A 23 17.10 16.80 4.79
CA THR A 23 15.74 16.30 5.03
C THR A 23 15.73 14.78 5.22
N LEU A 24 14.66 14.23 5.82
CA LEU A 24 14.49 12.77 5.90
C LEU A 24 14.44 12.14 4.51
N VAL A 25 13.88 12.85 3.53
CA VAL A 25 13.79 12.37 2.14
C VAL A 25 15.17 12.28 1.51
N ASP A 26 16.02 13.30 1.68
CA ASP A 26 17.41 13.27 1.17
C ASP A 26 18.17 12.06 1.73
N LEU A 27 18.00 11.81 3.02
CA LEU A 27 18.54 10.65 3.71
C LEU A 27 18.04 9.34 3.10
N CYS A 28 16.74 9.16 2.93
CA CYS A 28 16.19 7.94 2.33
C CYS A 28 16.69 7.71 0.89
N LEU A 29 16.87 8.78 0.11
CA LEU A 29 17.34 8.71 -1.27
C LEU A 29 18.81 8.31 -1.41
N ASP A 30 19.65 8.62 -0.42
CA ASP A 30 21.06 8.19 -0.39
C ASP A 30 21.23 6.67 -0.14
N PHE A 31 20.18 6.01 0.35
CA PHE A 31 20.19 4.59 0.70
C PHE A 31 19.06 3.80 0.00
N PRO A 32 18.98 3.85 -1.34
CA PRO A 32 17.81 3.37 -2.08
C PRO A 32 17.63 1.84 -2.03
N HIS A 33 18.66 1.09 -1.63
CA HIS A 33 18.62 -0.37 -1.48
C HIS A 33 18.28 -0.84 -0.07
N ILE A 34 18.05 0.09 0.87
CA ILE A 34 17.63 -0.21 2.23
C ILE A 34 16.12 -0.02 2.32
N GLY A 35 15.41 -0.98 2.90
CA GLY A 35 13.99 -0.81 3.21
C GLY A 35 13.77 0.34 4.20
N THR A 36 12.70 1.10 4.00
CA THR A 36 12.41 2.32 4.77
C THR A 36 12.32 2.04 6.26
N TYR A 37 11.76 0.91 6.68
CA TYR A 37 11.68 0.51 8.09
C TYR A 37 13.07 0.31 8.71
N SER A 38 13.93 -0.51 8.08
CA SER A 38 15.31 -0.73 8.55
C SER A 38 16.13 0.56 8.54
N PHE A 39 15.88 1.43 7.56
CA PHE A 39 16.54 2.73 7.48
C PHE A 39 16.13 3.66 8.62
N VAL A 40 14.83 3.82 8.85
CA VAL A 40 14.30 4.71 9.91
C VAL A 40 14.68 4.20 11.30
N ASP A 41 14.67 2.89 11.52
CA ASP A 41 15.14 2.27 12.77
C ASP A 41 16.62 2.59 13.03
N ALA A 42 17.50 2.36 12.04
CA ALA A 42 18.90 2.72 12.15
C ALA A 42 19.13 4.23 12.33
N LEU A 43 18.30 5.06 11.68
CA LEU A 43 18.35 6.52 11.80
C LEU A 43 17.99 6.99 13.20
N MET A 44 16.96 6.39 13.83
CA MET A 44 16.55 6.69 15.20
C MET A 44 17.72 6.50 16.17
N ASP A 45 18.40 5.36 16.09
CA ASP A 45 19.56 5.05 16.94
C ASP A 45 20.70 6.06 16.77
N VAL A 46 20.99 6.48 15.53
CA VAL A 46 22.05 7.46 15.24
C VAL A 46 21.67 8.85 15.76
N ILE A 47 20.42 9.27 15.55
CA ILE A 47 19.95 10.60 15.96
C ILE A 47 19.97 10.73 17.49
N GLU A 48 19.57 9.69 18.21
CA GLU A 48 19.61 9.68 19.68
C GLU A 48 21.01 9.88 20.24
N GLN A 49 22.03 9.38 19.54
CA GLN A 49 23.42 9.47 19.97
C GLN A 49 24.09 10.79 19.60
N ILE A 50 23.79 11.33 18.41
CA ILE A 50 24.60 12.42 17.82
C ILE A 50 23.89 13.76 17.80
N LYS A 51 22.60 13.81 17.41
CA LYS A 51 21.84 15.07 17.28
C LYS A 51 20.35 14.87 17.59
N PRO A 52 19.95 14.69 18.87
CA PRO A 52 18.55 14.43 19.25
C PRO A 52 17.54 15.47 18.75
N GLN A 53 17.98 16.72 18.55
CA GLN A 53 17.17 17.80 17.99
C GLN A 53 16.64 17.52 16.57
N LEU A 54 17.26 16.58 15.81
CA LEU A 54 16.79 16.20 14.48
C LEU A 54 15.51 15.34 14.52
N LYS A 55 15.14 14.76 15.67
CA LYS A 55 13.90 13.97 15.79
C LYS A 55 12.67 14.76 15.37
N SER A 56 12.54 16.01 15.81
CA SER A 56 11.40 16.86 15.44
C SER A 56 11.44 17.29 13.97
N GLN A 57 12.64 17.57 13.44
CA GLN A 57 12.84 17.92 12.03
C GLN A 57 12.43 16.77 11.09
N PHE A 58 12.61 15.52 11.50
CA PHE A 58 12.22 14.34 10.72
C PHE A 58 10.87 13.75 11.13
N PHE A 59 10.10 14.44 11.98
CA PHE A 59 8.79 13.98 12.47
C PHE A 59 8.84 12.63 13.22
N LEU A 60 10.00 12.30 13.80
CA LEU A 60 10.24 11.06 14.55
C LEU A 60 9.78 11.15 16.02
N SER A 61 9.30 12.32 16.45
CA SER A 61 8.91 12.60 17.83
C SER A 61 7.41 12.54 18.09
N GLN A 62 6.60 11.91 17.22
CA GLN A 62 5.14 11.91 17.38
C GLN A 62 4.69 11.28 18.70
N ALA A 63 5.23 10.10 19.05
CA ALA A 63 4.91 9.44 20.31
C ALA A 63 5.36 10.27 21.52
N GLU A 64 6.54 10.89 21.45
CA GLU A 64 7.06 11.79 22.48
C GLU A 64 6.13 13.01 22.67
N ALA A 65 5.68 13.63 21.56
CA ALA A 65 4.75 14.76 21.59
C ALA A 65 3.40 14.38 22.21
N VAL A 66 2.84 13.22 21.87
CA VAL A 66 1.62 12.70 22.50
C VAL A 66 1.84 12.45 24.00
N MET A 67 3.01 11.90 24.37
CA MET A 67 3.34 11.62 25.77
C MET A 67 3.35 12.88 26.64
N THR A 68 3.70 14.05 26.09
CA THR A 68 3.66 15.32 26.84
C THR A 68 2.24 15.76 27.24
N GLN A 69 1.22 15.24 26.55
CA GLN A 69 -0.19 15.55 26.81
C GLN A 69 -0.82 14.58 27.82
N ILE A 70 -0.12 13.49 28.18
CA ILE A 70 -0.61 12.48 29.10
C ILE A 70 -0.24 12.89 30.54
N PRO A 71 -1.19 12.91 31.48
CA PRO A 71 -0.91 13.36 32.84
C PRO A 71 0.16 12.50 33.52
N ALA A 72 1.14 13.16 34.15
CA ALA A 72 2.29 12.49 34.77
C ALA A 72 1.95 11.72 36.05
N GLN A 73 0.80 12.01 36.67
CA GLN A 73 0.32 11.36 37.89
C GLN A 73 -0.27 9.96 37.66
N GLU A 74 -0.63 9.62 36.42
CA GLU A 74 -1.11 8.29 36.06
C GLU A 74 0.02 7.26 36.19
N ASN A 75 -0.31 6.02 36.52
CA ASN A 75 0.71 4.96 36.59
C ASN A 75 1.21 4.56 35.20
N LEU A 76 2.31 3.81 35.13
CA LEU A 76 2.94 3.45 33.84
C LEU A 76 1.98 2.73 32.87
N ASN A 77 1.16 1.80 33.37
CA ASN A 77 0.22 1.05 32.54
C ASN A 77 -0.89 1.94 31.98
N GLU A 78 -1.41 2.85 32.80
CA GLU A 78 -2.40 3.85 32.38
C GLU A 78 -1.80 4.77 31.31
N ARG A 79 -0.56 5.25 31.52
CA ARG A 79 0.12 6.13 30.56
C ARG A 79 0.38 5.44 29.23
N VAL A 80 0.82 4.18 29.22
CA VAL A 80 1.00 3.39 27.99
C VAL A 80 -0.34 3.18 27.29
N THR A 81 -1.40 2.88 28.04
CA THR A 81 -2.75 2.69 27.47
C THR A 81 -3.25 3.98 26.79
N LEU A 82 -3.07 5.13 27.45
CA LEU A 82 -3.43 6.44 26.91
C LEU A 82 -2.59 6.79 25.67
N LEU A 83 -1.29 6.49 25.67
CA LEU A 83 -0.41 6.70 24.52
C LEU A 83 -0.88 5.88 23.31
N CYS A 84 -1.10 4.57 23.50
CA CYS A 84 -1.60 3.69 22.44
C CYS A 84 -2.94 4.18 21.89
N ARG A 85 -3.86 4.60 22.78
CA ARG A 85 -5.16 5.15 22.38
C ARG A 85 -5.00 6.41 21.52
N GLN A 86 -4.17 7.36 21.95
CA GLN A 86 -3.99 8.62 21.23
C GLN A 86 -3.32 8.41 19.87
N LEU A 87 -2.28 7.56 19.80
CA LEU A 87 -1.66 7.19 18.53
C LEU A 87 -2.65 6.49 17.59
N ALA A 88 -3.48 5.59 18.12
CA ALA A 88 -4.53 4.93 17.35
C ALA A 88 -5.56 5.92 16.81
N VAL A 89 -5.97 6.93 17.61
CA VAL A 89 -6.86 8.01 17.14
C VAL A 89 -6.21 8.78 15.99
N ILE A 90 -4.97 9.22 16.14
CA ILE A 90 -4.26 9.98 15.09
C ILE A 90 -4.16 9.17 13.79
N GLN A 91 -3.69 7.92 13.87
CA GLN A 91 -3.50 7.08 12.70
C GLN A 91 -4.84 6.73 12.03
N THR A 92 -5.83 6.30 12.82
CA THR A 92 -7.15 5.93 12.30
C THR A 92 -7.87 7.12 11.68
N SER A 93 -7.84 8.29 12.34
CA SER A 93 -8.48 9.50 11.81
C SER A 93 -7.85 9.95 10.49
N ASN A 94 -6.53 9.90 10.35
CA ASN A 94 -5.86 10.23 9.10
C ASN A 94 -6.25 9.27 7.97
N MET A 95 -6.25 7.96 8.24
CA MET A 95 -6.65 6.94 7.27
C MET A 95 -8.13 7.08 6.86
N SER A 96 -9.03 7.21 7.84
CA SER A 96 -10.46 7.39 7.58
C SER A 96 -10.74 8.70 6.85
N SER A 97 -10.02 9.79 7.17
CA SER A 97 -10.15 11.06 6.46
C SER A 97 -9.77 10.93 4.99
N ARG A 98 -8.65 10.26 4.68
CA ARG A 98 -8.26 9.97 3.29
C ARG A 98 -9.33 9.16 2.56
N TYR A 99 -9.86 8.11 3.19
CA TYR A 99 -10.92 7.27 2.61
C TYR A 99 -12.21 8.06 2.33
N ILE A 100 -12.68 8.86 3.30
CA ILE A 100 -13.88 9.70 3.14
C ILE A 100 -13.66 10.71 2.01
N GLN A 101 -12.53 11.42 2.02
CA GLN A 101 -12.22 12.41 0.99
C GLN A 101 -12.13 11.76 -0.41
N ALA A 102 -11.47 10.60 -0.52
CA ALA A 102 -11.37 9.88 -1.79
C ALA A 102 -12.73 9.44 -2.31
N THR A 103 -13.55 8.81 -1.46
CA THR A 103 -14.88 8.32 -1.86
C THR A 103 -15.84 9.46 -2.19
N ASP A 104 -15.83 10.55 -1.42
CA ASP A 104 -16.58 11.77 -1.72
C ASP A 104 -16.16 12.36 -3.08
N GLY A 105 -14.86 12.55 -3.29
CA GLY A 105 -14.33 13.04 -4.56
C GLY A 105 -14.66 12.12 -5.75
N HIS A 106 -14.56 10.80 -5.57
CA HIS A 106 -14.91 9.82 -6.60
C HIS A 106 -16.39 9.91 -7.00
N ARG A 107 -17.31 10.12 -6.05
CA ARG A 107 -18.74 10.30 -6.31
C ARG A 107 -19.06 11.67 -6.91
N HIS A 108 -18.40 12.71 -6.43
CA HIS A 108 -18.66 14.07 -6.87
C HIS A 108 -18.14 14.34 -8.29
N PHE A 109 -16.91 13.92 -8.60
CA PHE A 109 -16.26 14.15 -9.89
C PHE A 109 -16.38 12.95 -10.84
N ALA A 110 -17.58 12.41 -11.00
CA ALA A 110 -17.85 11.28 -11.88
C ALA A 110 -17.73 11.66 -13.37
N GLY A 111 -16.53 11.48 -13.95
CA GLY A 111 -16.28 11.59 -15.38
C GLY A 111 -16.75 10.37 -16.18
N LYS A 112 -16.37 10.29 -17.46
CA LYS A 112 -16.43 9.04 -18.26
C LYS A 112 -15.01 8.50 -18.43
N ALA A 113 -14.85 7.18 -18.38
CA ALA A 113 -13.58 6.53 -18.67
C ALA A 113 -13.80 5.15 -19.27
N ASP A 114 -12.94 4.76 -20.22
CA ASP A 114 -13.00 3.44 -20.85
C ASP A 114 -12.46 2.36 -19.90
N THR A 115 -11.54 2.72 -19.02
CA THR A 115 -10.91 1.81 -18.07
C THR A 115 -10.85 2.40 -16.67
N VAL A 116 -11.10 1.55 -15.68
CA VAL A 116 -10.93 1.87 -14.25
C VAL A 116 -9.90 0.95 -13.63
N MET A 117 -8.96 1.53 -12.88
CA MET A 117 -8.08 0.79 -11.96
C MET A 117 -8.67 0.88 -10.56
N PHE A 118 -9.10 -0.24 -9.98
CA PHE A 118 -9.80 -0.31 -8.69
C PHE A 118 -8.99 -1.13 -7.69
N GLY A 119 -8.76 -0.59 -6.49
CA GLY A 119 -7.95 -1.29 -5.48
C GLY A 119 -7.58 -0.45 -4.28
N ASP A 120 -6.48 -0.82 -3.65
CA ASP A 120 -5.94 -0.21 -2.45
C ASP A 120 -4.83 0.84 -2.75
N SER A 121 -3.87 1.02 -1.83
CA SER A 121 -2.72 1.93 -1.98
C SER A 121 -1.84 1.58 -3.17
N ILE A 122 -1.67 0.30 -3.46
CA ILE A 122 -0.81 -0.13 -4.57
C ILE A 122 -1.44 0.32 -5.90
N THR A 123 -2.77 0.27 -6.00
CA THR A 123 -3.49 0.83 -7.15
C THR A 123 -3.50 2.37 -7.12
N GLU A 124 -3.71 2.97 -5.95
CA GLU A 124 -3.76 4.44 -5.81
C GLU A 124 -2.47 5.12 -6.27
N TRP A 125 -1.31 4.55 -5.93
CA TRP A 125 -0.01 5.18 -6.19
C TRP A 125 0.49 4.97 -7.62
N GLY A 126 -0.22 4.16 -8.42
CA GLY A 126 0.07 4.00 -9.83
C GLY A 126 -0.25 5.26 -10.64
N LEU A 127 0.73 5.75 -11.41
CA LEU A 127 0.56 6.88 -12.33
C LEU A 127 -0.12 6.43 -13.64
N TRP A 128 -1.29 5.82 -13.56
CA TRP A 128 -1.92 5.11 -14.69
C TRP A 128 -2.14 5.96 -15.93
N GLY A 129 -2.56 7.22 -15.76
CA GLY A 129 -2.71 8.16 -16.88
C GLY A 129 -1.40 8.53 -17.55
N GLU A 130 -0.30 8.58 -16.80
CA GLU A 130 1.05 8.84 -17.35
C GLU A 130 1.64 7.58 -18.00
N MET A 131 1.35 6.39 -17.45
CA MET A 131 1.77 5.11 -18.03
C MET A 131 1.05 4.79 -19.35
N PHE A 132 -0.18 5.29 -19.51
CA PHE A 132 -1.03 5.05 -20.68
C PHE A 132 -1.68 6.34 -21.18
N PRO A 133 -0.90 7.32 -21.69
CA PRO A 133 -1.39 8.66 -22.01
C PRO A 133 -2.38 8.70 -23.19
N SER A 134 -2.45 7.64 -23.99
CA SER A 134 -3.39 7.51 -25.10
C SER A 134 -4.72 6.88 -24.71
N LEU A 135 -4.90 6.46 -23.46
CA LEU A 135 -6.09 5.76 -22.97
C LEU A 135 -6.81 6.60 -21.91
N SER A 136 -8.14 6.51 -21.89
CA SER A 136 -8.94 7.13 -20.82
C SER A 136 -9.00 6.21 -19.61
N ILE A 137 -7.98 6.29 -18.73
CA ILE A 137 -7.91 5.51 -17.49
C ILE A 137 -8.18 6.41 -16.28
N ILE A 138 -9.09 5.97 -15.41
CA ILE A 138 -9.33 6.59 -14.11
C ILE A 138 -8.83 5.69 -12.98
N ASN A 139 -8.10 6.28 -12.03
CA ASN A 139 -7.69 5.63 -10.80
C ASN A 139 -8.82 5.71 -9.74
N ARG A 140 -9.19 4.57 -9.18
CA ARG A 140 -10.11 4.40 -8.06
C ARG A 140 -9.45 3.57 -6.94
N GLY A 141 -8.13 3.67 -6.79
CA GLY A 141 -7.37 3.17 -5.65
C GLY A 141 -7.60 4.01 -4.40
N ILE A 142 -7.58 3.39 -3.21
CA ILE A 142 -7.60 4.09 -1.92
C ILE A 142 -6.68 3.38 -0.92
N ALA A 143 -5.74 4.09 -0.32
CA ALA A 143 -4.76 3.54 0.59
C ALA A 143 -5.39 2.92 1.84
N GLY A 144 -4.91 1.73 2.20
CA GLY A 144 -5.42 0.95 3.34
C GLY A 144 -6.79 0.32 3.12
N ASP A 145 -7.38 0.43 1.93
CA ASP A 145 -8.70 -0.12 1.66
C ASP A 145 -8.70 -1.65 1.68
N THR A 146 -9.81 -2.21 2.13
CA THR A 146 -10.07 -3.66 2.23
C THR A 146 -11.14 -4.06 1.23
N THR A 147 -11.31 -5.36 0.97
CA THR A 147 -12.40 -5.83 0.10
C THR A 147 -13.79 -5.40 0.58
N LEU A 148 -13.99 -5.22 1.90
CA LEU A 148 -15.25 -4.70 2.45
C LEU A 148 -15.43 -3.20 2.16
N GLY A 149 -14.38 -2.40 2.31
CA GLY A 149 -14.41 -0.98 1.98
C GLY A 149 -14.63 -0.77 0.49
N MET A 150 -13.91 -1.50 -0.36
CA MET A 150 -14.10 -1.54 -1.80
C MET A 150 -15.54 -1.86 -2.22
N LEU A 151 -16.14 -2.90 -1.64
CA LEU A 151 -17.55 -3.23 -1.88
C LEU A 151 -18.49 -2.08 -1.49
N SER A 152 -18.22 -1.43 -0.36
CA SER A 152 -19.01 -0.29 0.14
C SER A 152 -18.92 0.98 -0.73
N ARG A 153 -17.98 1.01 -1.70
CA ARG A 153 -17.82 2.10 -2.67
C ARG A 153 -17.88 1.64 -4.12
N ILE A 154 -18.45 0.46 -4.37
CA ILE A 154 -18.57 -0.10 -5.72
C ILE A 154 -19.36 0.83 -6.66
N ASP A 155 -20.27 1.64 -6.10
CA ASP A 155 -21.01 2.69 -6.82
C ASP A 155 -20.07 3.65 -7.57
N THR A 156 -18.88 3.92 -7.01
CA THR A 156 -17.90 4.83 -7.60
C THR A 156 -17.31 4.35 -8.94
N THR A 157 -17.39 3.05 -9.22
CA THR A 157 -17.00 2.45 -10.50
C THR A 157 -18.22 2.28 -11.42
N LEU A 158 -19.39 1.95 -10.86
CA LEU A 158 -20.62 1.73 -11.64
C LEU A 158 -21.07 3.02 -12.36
N GLN A 159 -20.97 4.17 -11.70
CA GLN A 159 -21.33 5.47 -12.29
C GLN A 159 -20.48 5.85 -13.52
N LEU A 160 -19.26 5.31 -13.64
CA LEU A 160 -18.34 5.60 -14.75
C LEU A 160 -18.68 4.81 -16.02
N LYS A 161 -19.38 3.67 -15.86
CA LYS A 161 -19.69 2.70 -16.92
C LYS A 161 -18.48 2.37 -17.83
N PRO A 162 -17.34 1.93 -17.24
CA PRO A 162 -16.17 1.61 -18.03
C PRO A 162 -16.39 0.33 -18.84
N ASN A 163 -15.67 0.21 -19.96
CA ASN A 163 -15.64 -1.06 -20.70
C ASN A 163 -14.89 -2.11 -19.88
N LYS A 164 -13.76 -1.72 -19.28
CA LYS A 164 -12.86 -2.62 -18.53
C LYS A 164 -12.59 -2.09 -17.12
N LEU A 165 -12.55 -3.00 -16.15
CA LEU A 165 -12.22 -2.68 -14.76
C LEU A 165 -11.16 -3.64 -14.24
N PHE A 166 -9.98 -3.12 -13.96
CA PHE A 166 -8.88 -3.89 -13.37
C PHE A 166 -8.98 -3.80 -11.86
N VAL A 167 -9.05 -4.95 -11.17
CA VAL A 167 -9.20 -5.01 -9.72
C VAL A 167 -8.06 -5.77 -9.05
N MET A 168 -7.50 -5.20 -7.98
CA MET A 168 -6.53 -5.84 -7.10
C MET A 168 -6.76 -5.37 -5.65
N ALA A 169 -6.80 -6.30 -4.71
CA ALA A 169 -7.12 -6.07 -3.31
C ALA A 169 -6.73 -7.29 -2.46
N GLY A 170 -6.87 -7.18 -1.13
CA GLY A 170 -6.80 -8.31 -0.21
C GLY A 170 -5.61 -8.27 0.73
N ILE A 171 -4.53 -7.55 0.40
CA ILE A 171 -3.36 -7.48 1.28
C ILE A 171 -3.67 -6.79 2.61
N ASN A 172 -4.49 -5.73 2.58
CA ASN A 172 -4.92 -5.03 3.80
C ASN A 172 -5.88 -5.87 4.64
N ASP A 173 -6.74 -6.68 4.01
CA ASP A 173 -7.60 -7.62 4.72
C ASP A 173 -6.75 -8.66 5.48
N ILE A 174 -5.74 -9.23 4.81
CA ILE A 174 -4.79 -10.18 5.40
C ILE A 174 -4.01 -9.52 6.55
N ALA A 175 -3.51 -8.30 6.35
CA ALA A 175 -2.79 -7.54 7.38
C ALA A 175 -3.66 -7.26 8.62
N GLN A 176 -4.97 -7.16 8.46
CA GLN A 176 -5.95 -6.97 9.54
C GLN A 176 -6.48 -8.29 10.12
N GLY A 177 -6.00 -9.44 9.63
CA GLY A 177 -6.36 -10.76 10.15
C GLY A 177 -7.70 -11.30 9.65
N HIS A 178 -8.23 -10.80 8.54
CA HIS A 178 -9.43 -11.38 7.93
C HIS A 178 -9.15 -12.73 7.28
N HIS A 179 -10.13 -13.63 7.34
CA HIS A 179 -10.04 -14.94 6.70
C HIS A 179 -10.12 -14.83 5.17
N VAL A 180 -9.29 -15.61 4.46
CA VAL A 180 -9.23 -15.65 3.00
C VAL A 180 -10.60 -15.93 2.37
N ASP A 181 -11.41 -16.79 2.96
CA ASP A 181 -12.76 -17.09 2.48
C ASP A 181 -13.68 -15.86 2.44
N ASP A 182 -13.57 -14.96 3.43
CA ASP A 182 -14.40 -13.76 3.47
C ASP A 182 -13.94 -12.71 2.45
N ILE A 183 -12.62 -12.61 2.24
CA ILE A 183 -12.01 -11.80 1.18
C ILE A 183 -12.51 -12.30 -0.19
N PHE A 184 -12.43 -13.61 -0.42
CA PHE A 184 -12.86 -14.25 -1.65
C PHE A 184 -14.37 -14.05 -1.92
N LYS A 185 -15.23 -14.23 -0.92
CA LYS A 185 -16.69 -13.98 -1.05
C LYS A 185 -16.98 -12.55 -1.52
N ARG A 186 -16.30 -11.55 -0.94
CA ARG A 186 -16.48 -10.14 -1.34
C ARG A 186 -15.99 -9.88 -2.75
N TYR A 187 -14.89 -10.53 -3.17
CA TYR A 187 -14.47 -10.53 -4.57
C TYR A 187 -15.58 -11.06 -5.49
N VAL A 188 -16.13 -12.24 -5.20
CA VAL A 188 -17.21 -12.84 -5.99
C VAL A 188 -18.43 -11.91 -6.09
N GLU A 189 -18.78 -11.23 -4.99
CA GLU A 189 -19.86 -10.23 -4.98
C GLU A 189 -19.55 -9.06 -5.92
N MET A 190 -18.38 -8.43 -5.78
CA MET A 190 -17.97 -7.32 -6.65
C MET A 190 -17.96 -7.73 -8.14
N LEU A 191 -17.38 -8.88 -8.46
CA LEU A 191 -17.31 -9.42 -9.82
C LEU A 191 -18.70 -9.67 -10.41
N SER A 192 -19.62 -10.23 -9.61
CA SER A 192 -21.00 -10.45 -10.02
C SER A 192 -21.73 -9.12 -10.28
N THR A 193 -21.52 -8.12 -9.42
CA THR A 193 -22.10 -6.78 -9.60
C THR A 193 -21.62 -6.10 -10.88
N TRP A 194 -20.31 -6.13 -11.19
CA TRP A 194 -19.79 -5.52 -12.42
C TRP A 194 -20.32 -6.22 -13.68
N LYS A 195 -20.29 -7.57 -13.71
CA LYS A 195 -20.82 -8.33 -14.85
C LYS A 195 -22.31 -8.06 -15.09
N ALA A 196 -23.11 -7.92 -14.03
CA ALA A 196 -24.53 -7.60 -14.14
C ALA A 196 -24.81 -6.16 -14.65
N ASN A 197 -23.79 -5.30 -14.67
CA ASN A 197 -23.86 -3.92 -15.16
C ASN A 197 -23.04 -3.72 -16.46
N ASP A 198 -22.78 -4.80 -17.21
CA ASP A 198 -22.05 -4.79 -18.48
C ASP A 198 -20.63 -4.19 -18.40
N ILE A 199 -20.00 -4.29 -17.23
CA ILE A 199 -18.59 -3.93 -17.02
C ILE A 199 -17.77 -5.21 -17.06
N GLU A 200 -16.68 -5.24 -17.84
CA GLU A 200 -15.76 -6.38 -17.91
C GLU A 200 -14.73 -6.30 -16.76
N PRO A 201 -14.84 -7.11 -15.69
CA PRO A 201 -13.80 -7.14 -14.68
C PRO A 201 -12.60 -7.97 -15.15
N ILE A 202 -11.40 -7.48 -14.81
CA ILE A 202 -10.12 -8.16 -14.97
C ILE A 202 -9.49 -8.24 -13.59
N VAL A 203 -9.38 -9.46 -13.07
CA VAL A 203 -8.81 -9.72 -11.74
C VAL A 203 -7.31 -9.80 -11.85
N GLN A 204 -6.60 -9.10 -10.98
CA GLN A 204 -5.14 -9.17 -10.88
C GLN A 204 -4.79 -9.89 -9.58
N SER A 205 -3.74 -10.70 -9.60
CA SER A 205 -3.26 -11.37 -8.39
C SER A 205 -2.89 -10.37 -7.30
N THR A 206 -3.23 -10.69 -6.06
CA THR A 206 -2.70 -10.00 -4.87
C THR A 206 -1.19 -10.23 -4.85
N LEU A 207 -0.41 -9.16 -4.72
CA LEU A 207 1.04 -9.30 -4.72
C LEU A 207 1.53 -9.91 -3.41
N TYR A 208 2.54 -10.77 -3.51
CA TYR A 208 3.33 -11.16 -2.34
C TYR A 208 4.04 -9.93 -1.76
N VAL A 209 4.35 -9.97 -0.48
CA VAL A 209 5.11 -8.94 0.24
C VAL A 209 6.56 -9.37 0.43
N GLY A 210 7.41 -8.44 0.85
CA GLY A 210 8.82 -8.70 1.12
C GLY A 210 9.06 -9.41 2.46
N GLN A 211 10.33 -9.57 2.81
CA GLN A 211 10.78 -10.49 3.86
C GLN A 211 10.21 -10.18 5.24
N ARG A 212 10.12 -8.91 5.64
CA ARG A 212 9.58 -8.51 6.95
C ARG A 212 8.10 -8.87 7.14
N LEU A 213 7.37 -9.01 6.06
CA LEU A 213 5.94 -9.27 6.04
C LEU A 213 5.60 -10.67 5.51
N SER A 214 6.60 -11.53 5.31
CA SER A 214 6.47 -12.80 4.58
C SER A 214 5.48 -13.78 5.18
N ASP A 215 5.13 -13.62 6.45
CA ASP A 215 4.11 -14.41 7.15
C ASP A 215 2.72 -14.29 6.48
N TRP A 216 2.49 -13.24 5.69
CA TRP A 216 1.25 -13.04 4.93
C TRP A 216 1.24 -13.79 3.60
N ASN A 217 2.41 -14.15 3.05
CA ASN A 217 2.51 -14.75 1.71
C ASN A 217 1.78 -16.09 1.54
N PRO A 218 1.71 -16.98 2.55
CA PRO A 218 0.86 -18.17 2.46
C PRO A 218 -0.62 -17.84 2.21
N LEU A 219 -1.15 -16.81 2.88
CA LEU A 219 -2.54 -16.37 2.72
C LEU A 219 -2.77 -15.68 1.37
N VAL A 220 -1.77 -14.93 0.88
CA VAL A 220 -1.77 -14.37 -0.48
C VAL A 220 -1.81 -15.47 -1.53
N ALA A 221 -1.00 -16.52 -1.38
CA ALA A 221 -1.00 -17.66 -2.28
C ALA A 221 -2.36 -18.38 -2.31
N GLU A 222 -2.96 -18.58 -1.13
CA GLU A 222 -4.28 -19.19 -0.99
C GLU A 222 -5.36 -18.35 -1.70
N LEU A 223 -5.40 -17.04 -1.45
CA LEU A 223 -6.35 -16.12 -2.09
C LEU A 223 -6.19 -16.13 -3.62
N ASN A 224 -4.96 -16.02 -4.12
CA ASN A 224 -4.68 -16.02 -5.56
C ASN A 224 -5.12 -17.33 -6.23
N ARG A 225 -4.92 -18.48 -5.57
CA ARG A 225 -5.39 -19.77 -6.08
C ARG A 225 -6.91 -19.80 -6.22
N LEU A 226 -7.64 -19.32 -5.21
CA LEU A 226 -9.11 -19.27 -5.24
C LEU A 226 -9.62 -18.31 -6.34
N LEU A 227 -9.00 -17.13 -6.46
CA LEU A 227 -9.36 -16.13 -7.47
C LEU A 227 -9.09 -16.66 -8.89
N ALA A 228 -7.92 -17.25 -9.13
CA ALA A 228 -7.58 -17.82 -10.43
C ALA A 228 -8.55 -18.93 -10.85
N GLN A 229 -8.87 -19.84 -9.91
CA GLN A 229 -9.84 -20.92 -10.15
C GLN A 229 -11.23 -20.36 -10.49
N TYR A 230 -11.75 -19.44 -9.66
CA TYR A 230 -13.07 -18.85 -9.88
C TYR A 230 -13.15 -18.08 -11.20
N CYS A 231 -12.10 -17.33 -11.54
CA CYS A 231 -12.03 -16.58 -12.79
C CYS A 231 -12.05 -17.52 -14.00
N HIS A 232 -11.29 -18.62 -13.95
CA HIS A 232 -11.32 -19.65 -14.98
C HIS A 232 -12.72 -20.26 -15.17
N GLU A 233 -13.37 -20.66 -14.07
CA GLU A 233 -14.72 -21.25 -14.09
C GLU A 233 -15.79 -20.26 -14.57
N SER A 234 -15.61 -18.97 -14.29
CA SER A 234 -16.59 -17.90 -14.59
C SER A 234 -16.34 -17.16 -15.90
N GLY A 235 -15.30 -17.56 -16.66
CA GLY A 235 -14.88 -16.87 -17.89
C GLY A 235 -14.44 -15.42 -17.66
N ILE A 236 -13.85 -15.13 -16.51
CA ILE A 236 -13.29 -13.81 -16.15
C ILE A 236 -11.78 -13.87 -16.37
N THR A 237 -11.19 -12.80 -16.90
CA THR A 237 -9.75 -12.72 -17.08
C THR A 237 -9.05 -12.58 -15.73
N PHE A 238 -8.12 -13.49 -15.43
CA PHE A 238 -7.18 -13.39 -14.32
C PHE A 238 -5.77 -13.11 -14.83
N VAL A 239 -5.11 -12.10 -14.27
CA VAL A 239 -3.74 -11.71 -14.60
C VAL A 239 -2.85 -11.99 -13.41
N ASP A 240 -1.95 -12.96 -13.56
CA ASP A 240 -0.96 -13.23 -12.53
C ASP A 240 0.24 -12.27 -12.66
N LEU A 241 0.23 -11.21 -11.86
CA LEU A 241 1.34 -10.26 -11.74
C LEU A 241 2.51 -10.82 -10.92
N THR A 242 2.26 -11.84 -10.08
CA THR A 242 3.27 -12.35 -9.14
C THR A 242 4.41 -13.07 -9.87
N GLU A 243 4.17 -13.66 -11.04
CA GLU A 243 5.23 -14.30 -11.83
C GLU A 243 6.37 -13.33 -12.19
N LYS A 244 6.04 -12.07 -12.48
CA LYS A 244 7.00 -11.04 -12.88
C LYS A 244 7.48 -10.19 -11.71
N LEU A 245 6.58 -9.85 -10.80
CA LEU A 245 6.88 -8.96 -9.68
C LEU A 245 7.46 -9.68 -8.47
N CYS A 246 7.12 -10.96 -8.28
CA CYS A 246 7.45 -11.73 -7.09
C CYS A 246 7.92 -13.16 -7.45
N PRO A 247 8.96 -13.32 -8.29
CA PRO A 247 9.35 -14.63 -8.86
C PRO A 247 9.72 -15.71 -7.82
N ASN A 248 10.01 -15.31 -6.58
CA ASN A 248 10.32 -16.20 -5.46
C ASN A 248 9.25 -16.18 -4.35
N ALA A 249 7.98 -15.86 -4.70
CA ALA A 249 6.90 -15.63 -3.75
C ALA A 249 7.22 -14.55 -2.68
N LEU A 250 8.07 -13.59 -3.06
CA LEU A 250 8.50 -12.45 -2.24
C LEU A 250 8.60 -11.24 -3.15
N LEU A 251 8.18 -10.07 -2.67
CA LEU A 251 8.43 -8.80 -3.35
C LEU A 251 9.89 -8.39 -3.15
N PRO A 252 10.70 -8.29 -4.22
CA PRO A 252 12.10 -7.90 -4.11
C PRO A 252 12.25 -6.44 -3.67
N ILE A 253 13.32 -6.12 -2.94
CA ILE A 253 13.56 -4.76 -2.43
C ILE A 253 13.89 -3.76 -3.56
N GLU A 254 14.37 -4.22 -4.71
CA GLU A 254 14.51 -3.41 -5.92
C GLU A 254 13.16 -2.94 -6.48
N TYR A 255 12.08 -3.64 -6.14
CA TYR A 255 10.71 -3.36 -6.53
C TYR A 255 9.90 -2.66 -5.44
N SER A 256 10.46 -2.49 -4.23
CA SER A 256 9.76 -1.88 -3.10
C SER A 256 10.61 -0.94 -2.27
N CYS A 257 9.99 0.04 -1.62
CA CYS A 257 10.68 0.86 -0.61
C CYS A 257 10.42 0.40 0.82
N ASP A 258 9.39 -0.39 1.06
CA ASP A 258 8.92 -0.74 2.41
C ASP A 258 8.45 -2.20 2.55
N GLU A 259 8.75 -3.01 1.53
CA GLU A 259 8.39 -4.43 1.38
C GLU A 259 6.90 -4.68 1.10
N LEU A 260 6.15 -3.64 0.75
CA LEU A 260 4.73 -3.73 0.38
C LEU A 260 4.44 -2.93 -0.89
N HIS A 261 4.80 -1.65 -0.91
CA HIS A 261 4.46 -0.74 -1.98
C HIS A 261 5.52 -0.71 -3.07
N LEU A 262 5.08 -0.38 -4.29
CA LEU A 262 5.88 -0.57 -5.48
C LEU A 262 6.73 0.66 -5.83
N ARG A 263 7.95 0.39 -6.29
CA ARG A 263 8.78 1.36 -7.01
C ARG A 263 8.37 1.42 -8.48
N ALA A 264 8.81 2.48 -9.17
CA ALA A 264 8.53 2.68 -10.60
C ALA A 264 8.92 1.48 -11.49
N ALA A 265 10.03 0.79 -11.18
CA ALA A 265 10.46 -0.40 -11.92
C ALA A 265 9.41 -1.54 -11.88
N ALA A 266 8.75 -1.73 -10.73
CA ALA A 266 7.68 -2.70 -10.59
C ALA A 266 6.41 -2.26 -11.33
N TYR A 267 6.03 -0.98 -11.23
CA TYR A 267 4.92 -0.45 -12.03
C TYR A 267 5.17 -0.58 -13.55
N GLN A 268 6.41 -0.47 -14.01
CA GLN A 268 6.75 -0.70 -15.42
C GLN A 268 6.52 -2.17 -15.83
N GLN A 269 6.88 -3.14 -15.00
CA GLN A 269 6.60 -4.56 -15.25
C GLN A 269 5.10 -4.86 -15.24
N TRP A 270 4.36 -4.28 -14.29
CA TRP A 270 2.91 -4.37 -14.28
C TRP A 270 2.31 -3.81 -15.57
N ARG A 271 2.69 -2.58 -15.94
CA ARG A 271 2.26 -1.92 -17.17
C ARG A 271 2.46 -2.79 -18.40
N GLU A 272 3.66 -3.37 -18.56
CA GLU A 272 3.98 -4.28 -19.67
C GLU A 272 3.07 -5.52 -19.67
N THR A 273 2.75 -6.04 -18.49
CA THR A 273 1.92 -7.24 -18.32
C THR A 273 0.47 -6.98 -18.75
N ILE A 274 -0.11 -5.83 -18.39
CA ILE A 274 -1.53 -5.53 -18.67
C ILE A 274 -1.77 -4.78 -19.99
N ALA A 275 -0.73 -4.26 -20.64
CA ALA A 275 -0.86 -3.40 -21.83
C ALA A 275 -1.68 -3.99 -22.98
N HIS A 276 -1.60 -5.31 -23.18
CA HIS A 276 -2.35 -6.00 -24.23
C HIS A 276 -3.85 -6.14 -23.92
N LEU A 277 -4.23 -6.07 -22.64
CA LEU A 277 -5.61 -6.16 -22.17
C LEU A 277 -6.33 -4.81 -22.19
N LEU A 278 -5.60 -3.71 -22.32
CA LEU A 278 -6.14 -2.35 -22.34
C LEU A 278 -6.65 -1.91 -23.72
N LYS A 279 -6.39 -2.70 -24.77
CA LYS A 279 -6.80 -2.42 -26.15
C LYS A 279 -8.21 -2.92 -26.46
#